data_AF-A0A9N9A8T4-F1
#
_entry.id   AF-A0A9N9A8T4-F1
#
_cell.length_a   1.000
_cell.length_b   1.000
_cell.length_c   1.000
_cell.angle_alpha   90.00
_cell.angle_beta   90.00
_cell.angle_gamma   90.00
#
_symmetry.space_group_name_H-M   'P 1'
#
loop_
_entity.id
_entity.type
_entity.pdbx_description
1 polymer ?
#
loop_
_entity_poly.entity_id
_entity_poly.type
_entity_poly.pdbx_seq_one_letter_code
_entity_poly.pdbx_strand_id
1 'polypeptide(L)'
;MYSNEKILADVDVIAKSIDDATHSLKSACSVLRCCYDSNISKESTKLRGEATNHAMVYKEKIFPFANLVVNNIRIFCDNHQFDFDTFKDCIDDFKEEVDKKHKLVMYTTELHKKILKEFKQEEDKSKKIYNISELEVKKLEKEVEYLRSSAKISTWMNVMAIVPIVNLFVFPTIIEKSKMGVIATIKEEQLEREKATKFTIGLIRDESIKNFTTSLEKITAFFYNLSLYLSSLADEKSIRLYYNTSKATMEKISLSCLNFISNIPAIESDLDAIDYKYNENYVNRWYTEQKVRINGREMSFLEHGKILFAEDKRILEMLGTDDE
;
A
#
# COMPACT_ATOMS: atom_id res chain seq x y z
N MET A 1 31.57 -1.16 -18.27
CA MET A 1 31.02 -0.61 -19.52
C MET A 1 29.57 -1.09 -19.61
N TYR A 2 28.59 -0.19 -19.53
CA TYR A 2 27.16 -0.55 -19.63
C TYR A 2 26.86 -0.84 -21.11
N SER A 3 26.52 -2.08 -21.47
CA SER A 3 26.28 -2.46 -22.86
C SER A 3 24.85 -2.15 -23.29
N ASN A 4 24.59 -2.00 -24.59
CA ASN A 4 23.25 -1.74 -25.13
C ASN A 4 22.28 -2.90 -24.86
N GLU A 5 22.78 -4.13 -24.83
CA GLU A 5 22.02 -5.32 -24.45
C GLU A 5 21.51 -5.20 -23.00
N LYS A 6 22.30 -4.58 -22.11
CA LYS A 6 21.90 -4.36 -20.72
C LYS A 6 20.79 -3.31 -20.62
N ILE A 7 20.84 -2.25 -21.43
CA ILE A 7 19.78 -1.23 -21.49
C ILE A 7 18.46 -1.85 -21.97
N LEU A 8 18.50 -2.67 -23.01
CA LEU A 8 17.33 -3.39 -23.50
C LEU A 8 16.74 -4.34 -22.44
N ALA A 9 17.59 -5.09 -21.73
CA ALA A 9 17.16 -5.95 -20.64
C ALA A 9 16.54 -5.16 -19.49
N ASP A 10 17.12 -4.01 -19.13
CA ASP A 10 16.61 -3.14 -18.06
C ASP A 10 15.24 -2.53 -18.43
N VAL A 11 14.95 -2.32 -19.71
CA VAL A 11 13.67 -1.77 -20.18
C VAL A 11 12.51 -2.74 -19.96
N ASP A 12 12.69 -4.01 -20.30
CA ASP A 12 11.66 -5.03 -20.06
C ASP A 12 11.39 -5.18 -18.57
N VAL A 13 12.45 -5.06 -17.76
CA VAL A 13 12.35 -5.01 -16.30
C VAL A 13 11.55 -3.79 -15.86
N ILE A 14 11.68 -2.64 -16.51
CA ILE A 14 10.97 -1.40 -16.14
C ILE A 14 9.50 -1.43 -16.51
N ALA A 15 9.17 -1.78 -17.75
CA ALA A 15 7.77 -1.93 -18.17
C ALA A 15 7.05 -2.90 -17.23
N LYS A 16 7.67 -4.06 -16.96
CA LYS A 16 7.16 -5.02 -15.99
C LYS A 16 7.08 -4.44 -14.58
N SER A 17 8.07 -3.67 -14.13
CA SER A 17 8.05 -3.07 -12.79
C SER A 17 6.92 -2.06 -12.64
N ILE A 18 6.56 -1.31 -13.69
CA ILE A 18 5.43 -0.39 -13.70
C ILE A 18 4.10 -1.17 -13.65
N ASP A 19 3.99 -2.27 -14.39
CA ASP A 19 2.81 -3.13 -14.32
C ASP A 19 2.67 -3.81 -12.94
N ASP A 20 3.76 -4.36 -12.41
CA ASP A 20 3.83 -4.92 -11.05
C ASP A 20 3.48 -3.85 -9.99
N ALA A 21 3.94 -2.60 -10.19
CA ALA A 21 3.61 -1.47 -9.35
C ALA A 21 2.10 -1.13 -9.42
N THR A 22 1.51 -1.17 -10.61
CA THR A 22 0.06 -0.95 -10.79
C THR A 22 -0.76 -1.95 -9.98
N HIS A 23 -0.45 -3.25 -10.13
CA HIS A 23 -1.15 -4.31 -9.42
C HIS A 23 -0.94 -4.25 -7.90
N SER A 24 0.31 -4.01 -7.48
CA SER A 24 0.66 -3.89 -6.07
C SER A 24 -0.05 -2.69 -5.44
N LEU A 25 -0.04 -1.53 -6.09
CA LEU A 25 -0.70 -0.33 -5.57
C LEU A 25 -2.20 -0.50 -5.43
N LYS A 26 -2.85 -1.09 -6.43
CA LYS A 26 -4.27 -1.43 -6.37
C LYS A 26 -4.58 -2.36 -5.20
N SER A 27 -3.79 -3.43 -5.04
CA SER A 27 -3.93 -4.37 -3.92
C SER A 27 -3.75 -3.67 -2.57
N ALA A 28 -2.73 -2.80 -2.45
CA ALA A 28 -2.47 -2.03 -1.24
C ALA A 28 -3.64 -1.13 -0.87
N CYS A 29 -4.18 -0.38 -1.83
CA CYS A 29 -5.30 0.55 -1.55
C CYS A 29 -6.58 -0.20 -1.20
N SER A 30 -6.87 -1.31 -1.89
CA SER A 30 -7.98 -2.20 -1.52
C SER A 30 -7.80 -2.77 -0.11
N VAL A 31 -6.59 -3.17 0.28
CA VAL A 31 -6.26 -3.64 1.63
C VAL A 31 -6.51 -2.56 2.68
N LEU A 32 -6.02 -1.33 2.43
CA LEU A 32 -6.21 -0.20 3.33
C LEU A 32 -7.70 0.13 3.53
N ARG A 33 -8.52 0.01 2.48
CA ARG A 33 -9.98 0.14 2.54
C ARG A 33 -10.64 -0.97 3.36
N CYS A 34 -10.25 -2.23 3.13
CA CYS A 34 -10.88 -3.40 3.75
C CYS A 34 -10.59 -3.54 5.25
N CYS A 35 -9.69 -2.75 5.84
CA CYS A 35 -9.44 -2.72 7.28
C CYS A 35 -10.60 -2.17 8.12
N TYR A 36 -11.71 -1.77 7.51
CA TYR A 36 -12.83 -1.10 8.16
C TYR A 36 -14.05 -1.99 8.40
N ASP A 37 -13.98 -2.88 9.40
CA ASP A 37 -15.15 -3.57 9.97
C ASP A 37 -15.52 -2.95 11.35
N SER A 38 -16.80 -2.63 11.55
CA SER A 38 -17.33 -2.05 12.78
C SER A 38 -17.28 -2.97 14.01
N ASN A 39 -17.08 -4.28 13.82
CA ASN A 39 -17.20 -5.30 14.87
C ASN A 39 -15.85 -5.94 15.24
N ILE A 40 -14.89 -5.16 15.75
CA ILE A 40 -13.55 -5.66 16.16
C ILE A 40 -13.23 -5.35 17.64
N SER A 41 -12.26 -6.06 18.21
CA SER A 41 -11.81 -5.87 19.60
C SER A 41 -11.14 -4.50 19.86
N LYS A 42 -10.92 -4.12 21.12
CA LYS A 42 -10.34 -2.80 21.47
C LYS A 42 -8.90 -2.64 21.01
N GLU A 43 -8.08 -3.67 21.22
CA GLU A 43 -6.67 -3.72 20.79
C GLU A 43 -6.57 -3.63 19.26
N SER A 44 -7.47 -4.32 18.56
CA SER A 44 -7.60 -4.26 17.11
C SER A 44 -8.14 -2.91 16.63
N THR A 45 -9.01 -2.26 17.41
CA THR A 45 -9.48 -0.89 17.15
C THR A 45 -8.33 0.10 17.20
N LYS A 46 -7.40 -0.04 18.16
CA LYS A 46 -6.20 0.81 18.24
C LYS A 46 -5.26 0.56 17.06
N LEU A 47 -4.95 -0.71 16.75
CA LEU A 47 -4.12 -1.07 15.61
C LEU A 47 -4.73 -0.56 14.28
N ARG A 48 -6.05 -0.68 14.13
CA ARG A 48 -6.80 -0.13 12.99
C ARG A 48 -6.65 1.39 12.92
N GLY A 49 -6.80 2.09 14.04
CA GLY A 49 -6.64 3.56 14.06
C GLY A 49 -5.22 4.01 13.68
N GLU A 50 -4.19 3.29 14.12
CA GLU A 50 -2.80 3.53 13.69
C GLU A 50 -2.65 3.31 12.18
N ALA A 51 -3.15 2.18 11.67
CA ALA A 51 -3.10 1.85 10.25
C ALA A 51 -3.88 2.85 9.39
N THR A 52 -5.03 3.34 9.86
CA THR A 52 -5.81 4.39 9.19
C THR A 52 -5.02 5.70 9.11
N ASN A 53 -4.31 6.10 10.17
CA ASN A 53 -3.47 7.30 10.12
C ASN A 53 -2.35 7.17 9.07
N HIS A 54 -1.68 6.01 8.99
CA HIS A 54 -0.68 5.76 7.94
C HIS A 54 -1.29 5.69 6.54
N ALA A 55 -2.48 5.13 6.40
CA ALA A 55 -3.23 5.10 5.13
C ALA A 55 -3.55 6.53 4.65
N MET A 56 -3.92 7.42 5.57
CA MET A 56 -4.18 8.83 5.26
C MET A 56 -2.90 9.59 4.91
N VAL A 57 -1.79 9.32 5.61
CA VAL A 57 -0.46 9.81 5.18
C VAL A 57 -0.15 9.35 3.75
N TYR A 58 -0.39 8.07 3.45
CA TYR A 58 -0.14 7.51 2.13
C TYR A 58 -0.96 8.25 1.07
N LYS A 59 -2.27 8.37 1.28
CA LYS A 59 -3.21 9.05 0.39
C LYS A 59 -2.82 10.51 0.13
N GLU A 60 -2.58 11.29 1.19
CA GLU A 60 -2.45 12.75 1.07
C GLU A 60 -1.03 13.18 0.69
N LYS A 61 0.01 12.47 1.16
CA LYS A 61 1.40 12.96 1.06
C LYS A 61 2.31 12.11 0.19
N ILE A 62 1.94 10.87 -0.11
CA ILE A 62 2.84 9.91 -0.77
C ILE A 62 2.32 9.50 -2.16
N PHE A 63 1.05 9.10 -2.27
CA PHE A 63 0.41 8.69 -3.51
C PHE A 63 0.51 9.75 -4.63
N PRO A 64 0.35 11.07 -4.38
CA PRO A 64 0.49 12.08 -5.42
C PRO A 64 1.87 12.04 -6.11
N PHE A 65 2.94 11.74 -5.36
CA PHE A 65 4.28 11.59 -5.94
C PHE A 65 4.44 10.33 -6.79
N ALA A 66 3.78 9.22 -6.40
CA ALA A 66 3.76 8.01 -7.22
C ALA A 66 3.11 8.27 -8.60
N ASN A 67 1.95 8.95 -8.60
CA ASN A 67 1.29 9.37 -9.83
C ASN A 67 2.18 10.31 -10.65
N LEU A 68 2.78 11.32 -10.00
CA LEU A 68 3.65 12.27 -10.66
C LEU A 68 4.85 11.58 -11.33
N VAL A 69 5.49 10.61 -10.67
CA VAL A 69 6.58 9.80 -11.24
C VAL A 69 6.12 9.12 -12.53
N VAL A 70 5.03 8.35 -12.50
CA VAL A 70 4.59 7.58 -13.66
C VAL A 70 4.20 8.49 -14.82
N ASN A 71 3.51 9.61 -14.54
CA ASN A 71 3.18 10.58 -15.57
C ASN A 71 4.43 11.23 -16.18
N ASN A 72 5.44 11.54 -15.37
CA ASN A 72 6.71 12.07 -15.84
C ASN A 72 7.49 11.06 -16.69
N ILE A 73 7.48 9.78 -16.32
CA ILE A 73 8.10 8.71 -17.13
C ILE A 73 7.38 8.61 -18.48
N ARG A 74 6.04 8.65 -18.49
CA ARG A 74 5.26 8.65 -19.74
C ARG A 74 5.67 9.81 -20.66
N ILE A 75 5.65 11.04 -20.14
CA ILE A 75 6.02 12.24 -20.90
C ILE A 75 7.44 12.12 -21.47
N PHE A 76 8.39 11.64 -20.67
CA PHE A 76 9.76 11.38 -21.11
C PHE A 76 9.82 10.36 -22.25
N CYS A 77 9.06 9.27 -22.17
CA CYS A 77 8.98 8.27 -23.23
C CYS A 77 8.32 8.84 -24.50
N ASP A 78 7.28 9.65 -24.37
CA ASP A 78 6.59 10.27 -25.50
C ASP A 78 7.49 11.30 -26.22
N ASN A 79 8.38 11.98 -25.48
CA ASN A 79 9.37 12.90 -26.02
C ASN A 79 10.47 12.22 -26.86
N HIS A 80 10.56 10.87 -26.90
CA HIS A 80 11.51 10.16 -27.77
C HIS A 80 11.09 10.06 -29.25
N GLN A 81 10.05 10.80 -29.66
CA GLN A 81 9.54 10.75 -31.03
C GLN A 81 10.31 11.61 -32.03
N PHE A 82 11.35 12.33 -31.59
CA PHE A 82 12.23 13.09 -32.48
C PHE A 82 12.91 12.20 -33.54
N ASP A 83 13.25 12.79 -34.68
CA ASP A 83 14.20 12.16 -35.60
C ASP A 83 15.62 12.16 -35.00
N PHE A 84 16.54 11.40 -35.61
CA PHE A 84 17.88 11.23 -35.08
C PHE A 84 18.67 12.55 -35.00
N ASP A 85 18.54 13.43 -36.00
CA ASP A 85 19.33 14.66 -36.06
C ASP A 85 18.86 15.62 -34.97
N THR A 86 17.54 15.77 -34.80
CA THR A 86 16.95 16.52 -33.69
C THR A 86 17.34 15.94 -32.33
N PHE A 87 17.31 14.62 -32.17
CA PHE A 87 17.71 13.96 -30.92
C PHE A 87 19.19 14.19 -30.59
N LYS A 88 20.06 14.15 -31.59
CA LYS A 88 21.50 14.39 -31.44
C LYS A 88 21.77 15.82 -30.96
N ASP A 89 21.06 16.80 -31.49
CA ASP A 89 21.24 18.21 -31.13
C ASP A 89 20.74 18.52 -29.70
N CYS A 90 19.75 17.77 -29.21
CA CYS A 90 19.17 17.95 -27.87
C CYS A 90 19.65 16.93 -26.82
N ILE A 91 20.74 16.20 -27.09
CA ILE A 91 21.18 15.09 -26.22
C ILE A 91 21.55 15.54 -24.80
N ASP A 92 22.03 16.77 -24.64
CA ASP A 92 22.40 17.30 -23.31
C ASP A 92 21.17 17.69 -22.48
N ASP A 93 20.15 18.29 -23.10
CA ASP A 93 18.85 18.53 -22.46
C ASP A 93 18.21 17.21 -22.00
N PHE A 94 18.37 16.17 -22.82
CA PHE A 94 17.87 14.84 -22.53
C PHE A 94 18.59 14.19 -21.33
N LYS A 95 19.91 14.38 -21.20
CA LYS A 95 20.66 13.96 -19.99
C LYS A 95 20.15 14.66 -18.75
N GLU A 96 19.92 15.98 -18.84
CA GLU A 96 19.38 16.76 -17.72
C GLU A 96 17.98 16.29 -17.33
N GLU A 97 17.13 15.96 -18.31
CA GLU A 97 15.80 15.41 -18.04
C GLU A 97 15.88 14.07 -17.30
N VAL A 98 16.74 13.14 -17.74
CA VAL A 98 16.95 11.85 -17.06
C VAL A 98 17.43 12.04 -15.62
N ASP A 99 18.33 12.99 -15.37
CA ASP A 99 18.79 13.33 -14.02
C ASP A 99 17.65 13.88 -13.15
N LYS A 100 16.81 14.76 -13.70
CA LYS A 100 15.62 15.27 -13.01
C LYS A 100 14.64 14.13 -12.68
N LYS A 101 14.40 13.20 -13.61
CA LYS A 101 13.55 12.03 -13.36
C LYS A 101 14.15 11.13 -12.28
N HIS A 102 15.45 10.83 -12.34
CA HIS A 102 16.14 10.04 -11.33
C HIS A 102 15.93 10.63 -9.93
N LYS A 103 16.13 11.93 -9.76
CA LYS A 103 15.90 12.65 -8.49
C LYS A 103 14.45 12.49 -7.99
N LEU A 104 13.47 12.64 -8.89
CA LEU A 104 12.06 12.48 -8.55
C LEU A 104 11.70 11.04 -8.13
N VAL A 105 12.14 10.04 -8.89
CA VAL A 105 11.86 8.63 -8.54
C VAL A 105 12.56 8.25 -7.24
N MET A 106 13.82 8.68 -7.04
CA MET A 106 14.55 8.45 -5.79
C MET A 106 13.83 9.06 -4.59
N TYR A 107 13.42 10.33 -4.68
CA TYR A 107 12.67 11.01 -3.62
C TYR A 107 11.38 10.25 -3.27
N THR A 108 10.61 9.88 -4.30
CA THR A 108 9.36 9.13 -4.16
C THR A 108 9.58 7.75 -3.54
N THR A 109 10.65 7.05 -3.94
CA THR A 109 11.03 5.75 -3.39
C THR A 109 11.37 5.84 -1.91
N GLU A 110 12.09 6.88 -1.49
CA GLU A 110 12.44 7.08 -0.09
C GLU A 110 11.20 7.41 0.77
N LEU A 111 10.23 8.16 0.27
CA LEU A 111 8.93 8.34 0.95
C LEU A 111 8.20 7.00 1.15
N HIS A 112 8.15 6.17 0.11
CA HIS A 112 7.52 4.84 0.17
C HIS A 112 8.22 3.91 1.15
N LYS A 113 9.56 3.93 1.22
CA LYS A 113 10.32 3.15 2.22
C LYS A 113 10.01 3.58 3.65
N LYS A 114 9.83 4.88 3.89
CA LYS A 114 9.53 5.40 5.23
C LYS A 114 8.17 4.93 5.71
N ILE A 115 7.12 5.07 4.90
CA ILE A 115 5.80 4.59 5.28
C ILE A 115 5.75 3.06 5.37
N LEU A 116 6.48 2.34 4.50
CA LEU A 116 6.62 0.88 4.60
C LEU A 116 7.23 0.45 5.94
N LYS A 117 8.17 1.22 6.50
CA LYS A 117 8.73 0.94 7.83
C LYS A 117 7.66 1.02 8.91
N GLU A 118 6.73 1.96 8.82
CA GLU A 118 5.62 2.07 9.77
C GLU A 118 4.64 0.91 9.62
N PHE A 119 4.24 0.57 8.39
CA PHE A 119 3.41 -0.60 8.13
C PHE A 119 4.06 -1.91 8.60
N LYS A 120 5.39 -2.06 8.51
CA LYS A 120 6.10 -3.22 9.07
C LYS A 120 6.06 -3.27 10.60
N GLN A 121 6.14 -2.12 11.29
CA GLN A 121 5.97 -2.09 12.74
C GLN A 121 4.55 -2.50 13.14
N GLU A 122 3.55 -2.08 12.37
CA GLU A 122 2.17 -2.51 12.55
C GLU A 122 1.98 -3.98 12.24
N GLU A 123 2.62 -4.51 11.21
CA GLU A 123 2.67 -5.94 10.89
C GLU A 123 3.22 -6.75 12.07
N ASP A 124 4.30 -6.28 12.71
CA ASP A 124 4.89 -6.97 13.86
C ASP A 124 4.00 -6.90 15.11
N LYS A 125 3.29 -5.78 15.33
CA LYS A 125 2.24 -5.69 16.36
C LYS A 125 1.08 -6.63 16.03
N SER A 126 0.67 -6.68 14.77
CA SER A 126 -0.48 -7.44 14.29
C SER A 126 -0.22 -8.94 14.36
N LYS A 127 1.01 -9.43 14.13
CA LYS A 127 1.40 -10.84 14.35
C LYS A 127 1.13 -11.31 15.78
N LYS A 128 1.40 -10.46 16.78
CA LYS A 128 1.14 -10.81 18.18
C LYS A 128 -0.37 -10.94 18.45
N ILE A 129 -1.15 -9.98 17.96
CA ILE A 129 -2.61 -9.98 18.11
C ILE A 129 -3.23 -11.15 17.33
N TYR A 130 -2.75 -11.44 16.12
CA TYR A 130 -3.21 -12.55 15.28
C TYR A 130 -3.08 -13.90 15.98
N ASN A 131 -1.94 -14.18 16.61
CA ASN A 131 -1.74 -15.44 17.31
C ASN A 131 -2.70 -15.58 18.51
N ILE A 132 -2.98 -14.49 19.22
CA ILE A 132 -3.95 -14.47 20.32
C ILE A 132 -5.36 -14.70 19.78
N SER A 133 -5.79 -13.92 18.79
CA SER A 133 -7.12 -14.08 18.17
C SER A 133 -7.29 -15.45 17.52
N GLU A 134 -6.25 -16.06 16.94
CA GLU A 134 -6.36 -17.42 16.38
C GLU A 134 -6.63 -18.46 17.48
N LEU A 135 -5.96 -18.36 18.62
CA LEU A 135 -6.22 -19.23 19.77
C LEU A 135 -7.61 -18.99 20.35
N GLU A 136 -8.04 -17.73 20.44
CA GLU A 136 -9.37 -17.36 20.92
C GLU A 136 -10.49 -17.82 20.00
N VAL A 137 -10.36 -17.66 18.67
CA VAL A 137 -11.29 -18.19 17.68
C VAL A 137 -11.46 -19.70 17.85
N LYS A 138 -10.35 -20.46 17.90
CA LYS A 138 -10.40 -21.92 18.08
C LYS A 138 -11.05 -22.32 19.40
N LYS A 139 -10.84 -21.54 20.46
CA LYS A 139 -11.46 -21.77 21.77
C LYS A 139 -12.96 -21.48 21.73
N LEU A 140 -13.36 -20.34 21.17
CA LEU A 140 -14.75 -19.92 21.06
C LEU A 140 -15.56 -20.84 20.17
N GLU A 141 -15.01 -21.33 19.06
CA GLU A 141 -15.65 -22.34 18.20
C GLU A 141 -16.04 -23.59 19.00
N LYS A 142 -15.12 -24.11 19.81
CA LYS A 142 -15.37 -25.27 20.67
C LYS A 142 -16.39 -24.95 21.78
N GLU A 143 -16.30 -23.78 22.41
CA GLU A 143 -17.25 -23.36 23.45
C GLU A 143 -18.66 -23.21 22.89
N VAL A 144 -18.82 -22.58 21.72
CA VAL A 144 -20.11 -22.41 21.03
C VAL A 144 -20.69 -23.77 20.65
N GLU A 145 -19.90 -24.66 20.06
CA GLU A 145 -20.35 -26.01 19.68
C GLU A 145 -20.83 -26.81 20.90
N TYR A 146 -20.09 -26.76 22.00
CA TYR A 146 -20.45 -27.39 23.27
C TYR A 146 -21.75 -26.82 23.85
N LEU A 147 -21.86 -25.49 23.92
CA LEU A 147 -23.03 -24.80 24.47
C LEU A 147 -24.28 -25.06 23.62
N ARG A 148 -24.17 -25.05 22.29
CA ARG A 148 -25.27 -25.38 21.38
C ARG A 148 -25.71 -26.83 21.52
N SER A 149 -24.76 -27.74 21.66
CA SER A 149 -25.05 -29.16 21.89
C SER A 149 -25.74 -29.39 23.23
N SER A 150 -25.32 -28.68 24.28
CA SER A 150 -25.89 -28.77 25.63
C SER A 150 -27.24 -28.05 25.77
N ALA A 151 -27.47 -26.98 25.01
CA ALA A 151 -28.72 -26.24 24.97
C ALA A 151 -29.86 -26.97 24.24
N LYS A 152 -29.58 -28.07 23.54
CA LYS A 152 -30.62 -28.88 22.89
C LYS A 152 -31.55 -29.47 23.96
N ILE A 153 -32.79 -28.98 23.97
CA ILE A 153 -33.88 -29.55 24.75
C ILE A 153 -34.41 -30.74 23.95
N SER A 154 -34.50 -31.91 24.58
CA SER A 154 -35.03 -33.09 23.89
C SER A 154 -36.55 -32.98 23.75
N THR A 155 -37.10 -33.56 22.68
CA THR A 155 -38.54 -33.56 22.41
C THR A 155 -39.34 -34.18 23.57
N TRP A 156 -38.78 -35.18 24.26
CA TRP A 156 -39.44 -35.84 25.40
C TRP A 156 -39.49 -34.94 26.66
N MET A 157 -38.52 -34.05 26.87
CA MET A 157 -38.54 -33.11 28.01
C MET A 157 -39.65 -32.06 27.86
N ASN A 158 -39.96 -31.62 26.64
CA ASN A 158 -41.09 -30.73 26.37
C ASN A 158 -42.43 -31.38 26.70
N VAL A 159 -42.58 -32.67 26.38
CA VAL A 159 -43.80 -33.44 26.70
C VAL A 159 -43.96 -33.64 28.21
N MET A 160 -42.86 -33.92 28.93
CA MET A 160 -42.87 -34.11 30.39
C MET A 160 -43.20 -32.83 31.18
N ALA A 161 -42.90 -31.64 30.64
CA ALA A 161 -43.14 -30.36 31.30
C ALA A 161 -44.65 -30.03 31.47
N ILE A 162 -45.53 -30.74 30.74
CA ILE A 162 -46.99 -30.55 30.80
C ILE A 162 -47.60 -31.33 31.99
N VAL A 163 -46.87 -32.29 32.58
CA VAL A 163 -47.35 -33.14 33.68
C VAL A 163 -46.98 -32.53 35.05
N PRO A 164 -47.95 -32.15 35.92
CA PRO A 164 -47.71 -31.29 37.09
C PRO A 164 -46.66 -31.79 38.10
N ILE A 165 -46.60 -33.10 38.36
CA ILE A 165 -45.66 -33.70 39.33
C ILE A 165 -44.24 -33.81 38.74
N VAL A 166 -44.15 -34.11 37.44
CA VAL A 166 -42.87 -34.26 36.73
C VAL A 166 -42.27 -32.89 36.39
N ASN A 167 -43.11 -31.88 36.23
CA ASN A 167 -42.74 -30.49 35.95
C ASN A 167 -41.75 -29.93 36.98
N LEU A 168 -41.93 -30.22 38.28
CA LEU A 168 -41.02 -29.78 39.35
C LEU A 168 -39.55 -30.21 39.16
N PHE A 169 -39.32 -31.34 38.50
CA PHE A 169 -37.96 -31.87 38.25
C PHE A 169 -37.43 -31.51 36.86
N VAL A 170 -38.30 -31.28 35.88
CA VAL A 170 -37.92 -31.01 34.48
C VAL A 170 -37.70 -29.51 34.22
N PHE A 171 -38.47 -28.64 34.88
CA PHE A 171 -38.40 -27.19 34.68
C PHE A 171 -37.02 -26.57 34.98
N PRO A 172 -36.31 -26.95 36.07
CA PRO A 172 -34.96 -26.44 36.34
C PRO A 172 -33.98 -26.73 35.20
N THR A 173 -34.03 -27.95 34.64
CA THR A 173 -33.16 -28.34 33.53
C THR A 173 -33.50 -27.62 32.22
N ILE A 174 -34.78 -27.33 31.97
CA ILE A 174 -35.21 -26.51 30.82
C ILE A 174 -34.67 -25.07 30.96
N ILE A 175 -34.78 -24.48 32.16
CA ILE A 175 -34.23 -23.14 32.44
C ILE A 175 -32.71 -23.13 32.24
N GLU A 176 -32.00 -24.13 32.74
CA GLU A 176 -30.55 -24.24 32.59
C GLU A 176 -30.13 -24.36 31.12
N LYS A 177 -30.81 -25.21 30.34
CA LYS A 177 -30.56 -25.33 28.90
C LYS A 177 -30.89 -24.06 28.12
N SER A 178 -31.97 -23.35 28.49
CA SER A 178 -32.31 -22.05 27.92
C SER A 178 -31.21 -21.02 28.20
N LYS A 179 -30.69 -20.95 29.43
CA LYS A 179 -29.54 -20.10 29.79
C LYS A 179 -28.30 -20.45 28.94
N MET A 180 -28.00 -21.73 28.74
CA MET A 180 -26.90 -22.15 27.87
C MET A 180 -27.09 -21.67 26.43
N GLY A 181 -28.32 -21.67 25.91
CA GLY A 181 -28.63 -21.13 24.58
C GLY A 181 -28.41 -19.62 24.46
N VAL A 182 -28.74 -18.84 25.49
CA VAL A 182 -28.44 -17.40 25.56
C VAL A 182 -26.94 -17.17 25.60
N ILE A 183 -26.21 -17.91 26.43
CA ILE A 183 -24.73 -17.81 26.51
C ILE A 183 -24.09 -18.19 25.17
N ALA A 184 -24.60 -19.22 24.48
CA ALA A 184 -24.11 -19.60 23.15
C ALA A 184 -24.22 -18.44 22.16
N THR A 185 -25.34 -17.71 22.17
CA THR A 185 -25.57 -16.56 21.26
C THR A 185 -24.57 -15.43 21.53
N ILE A 186 -24.33 -15.09 22.81
CA ILE A 186 -23.31 -14.09 23.20
C ILE A 186 -21.91 -14.53 22.74
N LYS A 187 -21.61 -15.81 22.85
CA LYS A 187 -20.32 -16.39 22.44
C LYS A 187 -20.15 -16.45 20.92
N GLU A 188 -21.23 -16.64 20.17
CA GLU A 188 -21.22 -16.54 18.70
C GLU A 188 -20.93 -15.11 18.24
N GLU A 189 -21.56 -14.10 18.84
CA GLU A 189 -21.22 -12.71 18.55
C GLU A 189 -19.75 -12.41 18.86
N GLN A 190 -19.23 -12.95 19.97
CA GLN A 190 -17.81 -12.83 20.30
C GLN A 190 -16.91 -13.53 19.25
N LEU A 191 -17.30 -14.73 18.80
CA LEU A 191 -16.57 -15.48 17.78
C LEU A 191 -16.51 -14.72 16.45
N GLU A 192 -17.63 -14.14 16.00
CA GLU A 192 -17.66 -13.36 14.77
C GLU A 192 -16.80 -12.09 14.85
N ARG A 193 -16.77 -11.41 16.01
CA ARG A 193 -15.84 -10.29 16.26
C ARG A 193 -14.36 -10.71 16.15
N GLU A 194 -14.01 -11.88 16.69
CA GLU A 194 -12.63 -12.38 16.62
C GLU A 194 -12.25 -12.85 15.21
N LYS A 195 -13.18 -13.42 14.44
CA LYS A 195 -12.96 -13.73 13.02
C LYS A 195 -12.75 -12.47 12.18
N ALA A 196 -13.58 -11.45 12.36
CA ALA A 196 -13.44 -10.15 11.69
C ALA A 196 -12.10 -9.48 12.04
N THR A 197 -11.70 -9.56 13.31
CA THR A 197 -10.38 -9.12 13.79
C THR A 197 -9.25 -9.83 13.06
N LYS A 198 -9.29 -11.18 12.99
CA LYS A 198 -8.29 -11.99 12.31
C LYS A 198 -8.17 -11.65 10.82
N PHE A 199 -9.30 -11.44 10.14
CA PHE A 199 -9.35 -11.04 8.74
C PHE A 199 -8.69 -9.68 8.51
N THR A 200 -9.05 -8.68 9.31
CA THR A 200 -8.47 -7.32 9.27
C THR A 200 -6.96 -7.34 9.47
N ILE A 201 -6.47 -8.12 10.44
CA ILE A 201 -5.02 -8.27 10.67
C ILE A 201 -4.34 -8.97 9.49
N GLY A 202 -4.99 -9.95 8.86
CA GLY A 202 -4.48 -10.61 7.66
C GLY A 202 -4.21 -9.63 6.53
N LEU A 203 -5.08 -8.63 6.36
CA LEU A 203 -4.94 -7.58 5.35
C LEU A 203 -3.75 -6.64 5.65
N ILE A 204 -3.55 -6.24 6.91
CA ILE A 204 -2.38 -5.42 7.31
C ILE A 204 -1.04 -6.10 6.97
N ARG A 205 -1.03 -7.43 6.88
CA ARG A 205 0.16 -8.22 6.55
C ARG A 205 0.40 -8.42 5.06
N ASP A 206 -0.39 -7.79 4.20
CA ASP A 206 -0.26 -7.89 2.75
C ASP A 206 1.08 -7.31 2.25
N GLU A 207 1.74 -8.00 1.32
CA GLU A 207 3.05 -7.59 0.82
C GLU A 207 2.98 -6.52 -0.29
N SER A 208 1.80 -6.06 -0.67
CA SER A 208 1.61 -5.09 -1.77
C SER A 208 2.45 -3.82 -1.63
N ILE A 209 2.47 -3.18 -0.46
CA ILE A 209 3.24 -1.94 -0.25
C ILE A 209 4.75 -2.20 -0.41
N LYS A 210 5.22 -3.36 0.06
CA LYS A 210 6.61 -3.80 -0.11
C LYS A 210 6.93 -4.07 -1.58
N ASN A 211 6.04 -4.76 -2.30
CA ASN A 211 6.21 -5.05 -3.72
C ASN A 211 6.20 -3.77 -4.56
N PHE A 212 5.30 -2.84 -4.25
CA PHE A 212 5.26 -1.52 -4.86
C PHE A 212 6.57 -0.73 -4.65
N THR A 213 7.06 -0.71 -3.41
CA THR A 213 8.33 -0.06 -3.06
C THR A 213 9.50 -0.69 -3.83
N THR A 214 9.50 -2.02 -3.96
CA THR A 214 10.54 -2.76 -4.71
C THR A 214 10.50 -2.40 -6.20
N SER A 215 9.32 -2.20 -6.78
CA SER A 215 9.20 -1.72 -8.17
C SER A 215 9.75 -0.30 -8.33
N LEU A 216 9.47 0.61 -7.39
CA LEU A 216 10.05 1.96 -7.42
C LEU A 216 11.58 1.97 -7.29
N GLU A 217 12.16 1.06 -6.49
CA GLU A 217 13.62 0.89 -6.42
C GLU A 217 14.22 0.47 -7.76
N LYS A 218 13.58 -0.46 -8.47
CA LYS A 218 14.01 -0.86 -9.83
C LYS A 218 13.93 0.31 -10.81
N ILE A 219 12.86 1.10 -10.74
CA ILE A 219 12.70 2.30 -11.57
C ILE A 219 13.79 3.32 -11.26
N THR A 220 14.10 3.53 -9.98
CA THR A 220 15.20 4.42 -9.54
C THR A 220 16.54 3.94 -10.10
N ALA A 221 16.85 2.65 -9.97
CA ALA A 221 18.08 2.07 -10.47
C ALA A 221 18.22 2.21 -12.00
N PHE A 222 17.12 2.05 -12.74
CA PHE A 222 17.11 2.29 -14.19
C PHE A 222 17.48 3.73 -14.54
N PHE A 223 16.82 4.73 -13.95
CA PHE A 223 17.11 6.13 -14.27
C PHE A 223 18.54 6.53 -13.87
N TYR A 224 19.06 5.99 -12.75
CA TYR A 224 20.46 6.15 -12.39
C TYR A 224 21.41 5.57 -13.45
N ASN A 225 21.17 4.32 -13.87
CA ASN A 225 22.00 3.66 -14.87
C ASN A 225 21.88 4.32 -16.24
N LEU A 226 20.70 4.81 -16.61
CA LEU A 226 20.46 5.55 -17.83
C LEU A 226 21.23 6.88 -17.83
N SER A 227 21.20 7.62 -16.72
CA SER A 227 22.01 8.86 -16.56
C SER A 227 23.50 8.59 -16.77
N LEU A 228 24.04 7.56 -16.12
CA LEU A 228 25.44 7.16 -16.28
C LEU A 228 25.77 6.77 -17.73
N TYR A 229 24.88 6.03 -18.37
CA TYR A 229 25.07 5.61 -19.76
C TYR A 229 25.03 6.79 -20.73
N LEU A 230 24.02 7.66 -20.63
CA LEU A 230 23.89 8.83 -21.50
C LEU A 230 25.09 9.77 -21.33
N SER A 231 25.57 9.96 -20.10
CA SER A 231 26.78 10.74 -19.82
C SER A 231 28.04 10.15 -20.45
N SER A 232 28.05 8.85 -20.76
CA SER A 232 29.17 8.17 -21.44
C SER A 232 29.12 8.24 -22.97
N LEU A 233 28.02 8.73 -23.55
CA LEU A 233 27.89 8.92 -25.00
C LEU A 233 28.78 10.09 -25.45
N ALA A 234 29.84 9.77 -26.19
CA ALA A 234 30.86 10.74 -26.60
C ALA A 234 30.94 10.94 -28.13
N ASP A 235 30.40 9.99 -28.91
CA ASP A 235 30.50 10.00 -30.37
C ASP A 235 29.15 9.70 -31.04
N GLU A 236 28.98 10.14 -32.29
CA GLU A 236 27.74 9.97 -33.04
C GLU A 236 27.32 8.51 -33.18
N LYS A 237 28.27 7.57 -33.31
CA LYS A 237 27.96 6.15 -33.46
C LYS A 237 27.29 5.61 -32.19
N SER A 238 27.79 6.00 -31.01
CA SER A 238 27.19 5.65 -29.72
C SER A 238 25.80 6.26 -29.54
N ILE A 239 25.61 7.53 -29.92
CA ILE A 239 24.31 8.24 -29.84
C ILE A 239 23.29 7.59 -30.78
N ARG A 240 23.69 7.28 -32.02
CA ARG A 240 22.84 6.62 -33.02
C ARG A 240 22.41 5.23 -32.58
N LEU A 241 23.32 4.50 -31.94
CA LEU A 241 23.04 3.19 -31.42
C LEU A 241 22.01 3.26 -30.28
N TYR A 242 22.17 4.17 -29.32
CA TYR A 242 21.16 4.43 -28.29
C TYR A 242 19.79 4.78 -28.91
N TYR A 243 19.75 5.78 -29.80
CA TYR A 243 18.52 6.26 -30.42
C TYR A 243 17.73 5.14 -31.12
N ASN A 244 18.41 4.32 -31.93
CA ASN A 244 17.75 3.22 -32.64
C ASN A 244 17.22 2.14 -31.68
N THR A 245 17.92 1.93 -30.57
CA THR A 245 17.56 0.92 -29.57
C THR A 245 16.47 1.40 -28.61
N SER A 246 16.43 2.69 -28.27
CA SER A 246 15.51 3.23 -27.27
C SER A 246 14.09 3.43 -27.77
N LYS A 247 13.86 3.64 -29.08
CA LYS A 247 12.53 4.01 -29.61
C LYS A 247 11.42 3.01 -29.30
N ALA A 248 11.55 1.76 -29.75
CA ALA A 248 10.56 0.71 -29.48
C ALA A 248 10.43 0.40 -27.97
N THR A 249 11.52 0.61 -27.25
CA THR A 249 11.65 0.46 -25.81
C THR A 249 10.81 1.49 -25.05
N MET A 250 10.88 2.77 -25.45
CA MET A 250 10.16 3.86 -24.80
C MET A 250 8.67 3.77 -25.07
N GLU A 251 8.26 3.30 -26.24
CA GLU A 251 6.85 2.98 -26.54
C GLU A 251 6.28 1.94 -25.56
N LYS A 252 7.04 0.88 -25.26
CA LYS A 252 6.62 -0.15 -24.29
C LYS A 252 6.46 0.41 -22.88
N ILE A 253 7.41 1.23 -22.43
CA ILE A 253 7.34 1.89 -21.11
C ILE A 253 6.15 2.84 -21.06
N SER A 254 5.93 3.66 -22.11
CA SER A 254 4.79 4.58 -22.20
C SER A 254 3.46 3.83 -22.10
N LEU A 255 3.34 2.67 -22.76
CA LEU A 255 2.14 1.83 -22.66
C LEU A 255 1.89 1.31 -21.23
N SER A 256 2.91 0.81 -20.53
CA SER A 256 2.78 0.41 -19.12
C SER A 256 2.43 1.60 -18.22
N CYS A 257 2.98 2.79 -18.48
CA CYS A 257 2.59 4.02 -17.76
C CYS A 257 1.11 4.37 -18.01
N LEU A 258 0.62 4.25 -19.25
CA LEU A 258 -0.80 4.48 -19.56
C LEU A 258 -1.70 3.47 -18.83
N ASN A 259 -1.29 2.21 -18.75
CA ASN A 259 -1.99 1.19 -17.97
C ASN A 259 -2.08 1.60 -16.49
N PHE A 260 -0.98 2.00 -15.87
CA PHE A 260 -0.97 2.54 -14.51
C PHE A 260 -1.94 3.72 -14.36
N ILE A 261 -1.82 4.72 -15.25
CA ILE A 261 -2.64 5.95 -15.20
C ILE A 261 -4.13 5.64 -15.31
N SER A 262 -4.51 4.67 -16.17
CA SER A 262 -5.90 4.25 -16.31
C SER A 262 -6.49 3.59 -15.06
N ASN A 263 -5.65 3.09 -14.16
CA ASN A 263 -6.07 2.50 -12.88
C ASN A 263 -6.15 3.54 -11.74
N ILE A 264 -5.63 4.75 -11.92
CA ILE A 264 -5.63 5.81 -10.89
C ILE A 264 -7.04 6.09 -10.36
N PRO A 265 -8.10 6.27 -11.18
CA PRO A 265 -9.43 6.57 -10.65
C PRO A 265 -9.97 5.46 -9.72
N ALA A 266 -9.66 4.20 -10.01
CA ALA A 266 -10.05 3.09 -9.15
C ALA A 266 -9.26 3.08 -7.82
N ILE A 267 -7.97 3.42 -7.89
CA ILE A 267 -7.10 3.55 -6.70
C ILE A 267 -7.56 4.71 -5.81
N GLU A 268 -7.83 5.89 -6.41
CA GLU A 268 -8.36 7.05 -5.71
C GLU A 268 -9.71 6.74 -5.07
N SER A 269 -10.61 6.06 -5.78
CA SER A 269 -11.89 5.62 -5.22
C SER A 269 -11.72 4.68 -4.02
N ASP A 270 -10.73 3.77 -4.04
CA ASP A 270 -10.44 2.90 -2.90
C ASP A 270 -9.90 3.72 -1.70
N LEU A 271 -9.02 4.70 -1.94
CA LEU A 271 -8.46 5.58 -0.92
C LEU A 271 -9.48 6.59 -0.37
N ASP A 272 -10.45 7.02 -1.18
CA ASP A 272 -11.57 7.89 -0.77
C ASP A 272 -12.60 7.16 0.09
N ALA A 273 -12.65 5.84 0.00
CA ALA A 273 -13.51 5.01 0.83
C ALA A 273 -12.90 4.70 2.22
N ILE A 274 -11.69 5.17 2.52
CA ILE A 274 -11.10 5.07 3.86
C ILE A 274 -11.85 6.03 4.80
N ASP A 275 -12.25 5.57 5.99
CA ASP A 275 -12.99 6.41 6.94
C ASP A 275 -12.17 7.66 7.37
N TYR A 276 -12.83 8.82 7.38
CA TYR A 276 -12.30 10.12 7.80
C TYR A 276 -12.05 10.26 9.31
N LYS A 277 -12.27 9.23 10.13
CA LYS A 277 -11.89 9.21 11.54
C LYS A 277 -10.38 8.99 11.73
N TYR A 278 -9.57 9.95 11.28
CA TYR A 278 -8.12 10.00 11.47
C TYR A 278 -7.70 11.27 12.20
N ASN A 279 -6.45 11.32 12.64
CA ASN A 279 -5.87 12.50 13.24
C ASN A 279 -5.23 13.36 12.14
N GLU A 280 -5.89 14.43 11.71
CA GLU A 280 -5.34 15.36 10.68
C GLU A 280 -3.96 15.91 11.07
N ASN A 281 -3.75 16.22 12.35
CA ASN A 281 -2.46 16.67 12.87
C ASN A 281 -1.38 15.57 12.86
N TYR A 282 -1.75 14.31 12.70
CA TYR A 282 -0.79 13.23 12.51
C TYR A 282 -0.20 13.27 11.10
N VAL A 283 -1.01 13.52 10.07
CA VAL A 283 -0.57 13.44 8.67
C VAL A 283 0.52 14.46 8.37
N ASN A 284 0.27 15.74 8.69
CA ASN A 284 1.25 16.80 8.47
C ASN A 284 2.50 16.62 9.34
N ARG A 285 2.31 16.25 10.61
CA ARG A 285 3.42 16.02 11.54
C ARG A 285 4.32 14.89 11.07
N TRP A 286 3.74 13.75 10.68
CA TRP A 286 4.49 12.61 10.17
C TRP A 286 5.42 13.05 9.04
N TYR A 287 4.88 13.81 8.08
CA TYR A 287 5.64 14.27 6.92
C TYR A 287 6.79 15.21 7.29
N THR A 288 6.55 16.16 8.21
CA THR A 288 7.58 17.11 8.68
C THR A 288 8.66 16.46 9.55
N GLU A 289 8.32 15.43 10.32
CA GLU A 289 9.23 14.75 11.23
C GLU A 289 10.09 13.69 10.52
N GLN A 290 9.74 13.29 9.29
CA GLN A 290 10.56 12.33 8.55
C GLN A 290 11.89 12.97 8.18
N LYS A 291 12.98 12.35 8.66
CA LYS A 291 14.35 12.78 8.37
C LYS A 291 15.03 11.95 7.29
N VAL A 292 15.83 12.62 6.47
CA VAL A 292 16.76 12.04 5.50
C VAL A 292 18.18 12.48 5.81
N ARG A 293 19.14 11.63 5.47
CA ARG A 293 20.56 11.97 5.56
C ARG A 293 21.15 12.12 4.17
N ILE A 294 21.62 13.31 3.84
CA ILE A 294 22.12 13.67 2.52
C ILE A 294 23.47 14.33 2.68
N ASN A 295 24.48 13.77 2.02
CA ASN A 295 25.86 14.27 2.10
C ASN A 295 26.33 14.48 3.56
N GLY A 296 25.91 13.59 4.46
CA GLY A 296 26.24 13.65 5.88
C GLY A 296 25.37 14.58 6.73
N ARG A 297 24.55 15.46 6.15
CA ARG A 297 23.62 16.35 6.85
C ARG A 297 22.26 15.69 7.04
N GLU A 298 21.68 15.84 8.23
CA GLU A 298 20.31 15.42 8.52
C GLU A 298 19.35 16.59 8.26
N MET A 299 18.26 16.34 7.54
CA MET A 299 17.21 17.33 7.28
C MET A 299 15.85 16.64 7.08
N SER A 300 14.75 17.39 7.14
CA SER A 300 13.42 16.84 6.88
C SER A 300 13.22 16.49 5.40
N PHE A 301 12.29 15.57 5.10
CA PHE A 301 11.89 15.27 3.72
C PHE A 301 11.31 16.47 3.00
N LEU A 302 10.61 17.33 3.73
CA LEU A 302 10.06 18.57 3.18
C LEU A 302 11.19 19.51 2.75
N GLU A 303 12.15 19.79 3.63
CA GLU A 303 13.32 20.61 3.29
C GLU A 303 14.12 20.01 2.12
N HIS A 304 14.32 18.69 2.14
CA HIS A 304 15.01 18.02 1.05
C HIS A 304 14.26 18.18 -0.28
N GLY A 305 12.95 17.96 -0.29
CA GLY A 305 12.11 18.12 -1.48
C GLY A 305 12.19 19.55 -2.03
N LYS A 306 12.08 20.56 -1.15
CA LYS A 306 12.21 21.97 -1.54
C LYS A 306 13.55 22.27 -2.23
N ILE A 307 14.64 21.73 -1.69
CA ILE A 307 15.99 21.92 -2.29
C ILE A 307 16.09 21.18 -3.63
N LEU A 308 15.55 19.97 -3.71
CA LEU A 308 15.68 19.12 -4.88
C LEU A 308 14.85 19.62 -6.07
N PHE A 309 13.72 20.27 -5.79
CA PHE A 309 12.73 20.71 -6.77
C PHE A 309 12.46 22.22 -6.70
N ALA A 310 13.46 23.02 -6.31
CA ALA A 310 13.33 24.47 -6.14
C ALA A 310 12.82 25.21 -7.39
N GLU A 311 12.99 24.62 -8.57
CA GLU A 311 12.57 25.18 -9.86
C GLU A 311 11.24 24.61 -10.37
N ASP A 312 10.67 23.57 -9.73
CA ASP A 312 9.44 22.90 -10.16
C ASP A 312 8.26 23.31 -9.27
N LYS A 313 7.53 24.35 -9.72
CA LYS A 313 6.36 24.89 -9.01
C LYS A 313 5.30 23.85 -8.70
N ARG A 314 5.05 22.89 -9.60
CA ARG A 314 4.02 21.86 -9.38
C ARG A 314 4.41 20.94 -8.23
N ILE A 315 5.70 20.61 -8.13
CA ILE A 315 6.19 19.82 -7.00
C ILE A 315 6.16 20.64 -5.71
N LEU A 316 6.52 21.92 -5.76
CA LEU A 316 6.45 22.82 -4.59
C LEU A 316 5.02 22.97 -4.05
N GLU A 317 4.02 23.08 -4.94
CA GLU A 317 2.59 23.06 -4.58
C GLU A 317 2.23 21.76 -3.85
N MET A 318 2.65 20.59 -4.37
CA MET A 318 2.41 19.28 -3.74
C MET A 318 3.11 19.12 -2.38
N LEU A 319 4.23 19.82 -2.17
CA LEU A 319 4.93 19.89 -0.89
C LEU A 319 4.19 20.78 0.13
N GLY A 320 3.15 21.52 -0.29
CA GLY A 320 2.34 22.40 0.54
C GLY A 320 3.01 23.74 0.84
N THR A 321 3.56 24.40 -0.19
CA THR A 321 4.41 25.60 -0.01
C THR A 321 3.88 26.90 -0.64
N ASP A 322 2.63 26.91 -1.11
CA ASP A 322 2.04 28.08 -1.81
C ASP A 322 1.39 29.14 -0.91
N ASP A 323 1.62 29.10 0.41
CA ASP A 323 1.24 30.18 1.32
C ASP A 323 2.49 30.95 1.80
N GLU A 324 3.14 31.70 0.91
CA GLU A 324 3.95 32.89 1.25
C GLU A 324 3.84 34.00 0.18
#